data_AF-A0A429TID9-F1
#
_entry.id   AF-A0A429TID9-F1
#
_cell.length_a   1.000
_cell.length_b   1.000
_cell.length_c   1.000
_cell.angle_alpha   90.00
_cell.angle_beta   90.00
_cell.angle_gamma   90.00
#
_symmetry.space_group_name_H-M   'P 1'
#
loop_
_entity.id
_entity.type
_entity.pdbx_description
1 polymer ?
#
loop_
_entity_poly.entity_id
_entity_poly.type
_entity_poly.pdbx_seq_one_letter_code
_entity_poly.pdbx_strand_id
1 'polypeptide(L)'
;MTAADFAPGTAHVLTGYRPEDGFLAAELDPPPAEYVWHDENAEQQDRRYGPGVGYQQWLAVDARDGAVWFGDTDWRAPQESPGSRLPGIPRKALGDGTVPDPGIMVQLLGHLSHDEQRGCTWRFFDAGELHALAVGVLPAVQRLVDSIHRIGPEGELEWSAEAATAWDDIEHAATPAFDPSGELRWPRPRTTPVPAWRVEVDAFLAANPELCEPSWAVAPDAELDAYADYRPATGYGGVPGRTCHTAERHIEDGFTFYGHRAALYAYRARASGGRTPTDARTWLETTEAGRSTWEAARPPGATLADVPDYVLTDLTDRFQNSAREHGLVLTGLDTYLRNLRAGERAGVDQQLRFEGREVERLENLLKEFRAGRNRTVTRILAWSDGRSDAEIADLASLPDEHVTQWRARLNDEQTTTPPAP
;
A
#
# COMPACT_ATOMS: atom_id res chain seq x y z
N MET A 1 -21.46 5.89 1.65
CA MET A 1 -21.09 6.93 2.64
C MET A 1 -20.72 8.17 1.88
N THR A 2 -21.33 9.30 2.22
CA THR A 2 -21.05 10.60 1.59
C THR A 2 -20.06 11.36 2.46
N ALA A 3 -19.19 12.18 1.85
CA ALA A 3 -18.24 13.07 2.53
C ALA A 3 -18.85 14.00 3.62
N ALA A 4 -20.18 14.05 3.71
CA ALA A 4 -20.95 14.78 4.72
C ALA A 4 -20.86 14.20 6.14
N ASP A 5 -20.44 12.94 6.33
CA ASP A 5 -20.32 12.34 7.68
C ASP A 5 -18.99 12.69 8.38
N PHE A 6 -18.09 13.41 7.70
CA PHE A 6 -16.81 13.88 8.23
C PHE A 6 -16.76 15.41 8.32
N ALA A 7 -17.80 16.03 8.89
CA ALA A 7 -17.74 17.47 9.16
C ALA A 7 -16.52 17.75 10.07
N PRO A 8 -15.59 18.64 9.67
CA PRO A 8 -14.40 18.92 10.46
C PRO A 8 -14.82 19.40 11.86
N GLY A 9 -14.16 18.86 12.88
CA GLY A 9 -14.32 19.32 14.25
C GLY A 9 -13.87 20.78 14.40
N THR A 10 -14.46 21.51 15.34
CA THR A 10 -13.91 22.81 15.74
C THR A 10 -12.63 22.56 16.53
N ALA A 11 -11.53 23.17 16.08
CA ALA A 11 -10.24 23.05 16.73
C ALA A 11 -10.36 23.48 18.21
N HIS A 12 -9.84 22.64 19.10
CA HIS A 12 -9.99 22.82 20.53
C HIS A 12 -8.79 22.25 21.28
N VAL A 13 -8.51 22.80 22.46
CA VAL A 13 -7.49 22.25 23.34
C VAL A 13 -8.10 21.11 24.15
N LEU A 14 -7.49 19.92 24.15
CA LEU A 14 -7.88 18.86 25.06
C LEU A 14 -7.50 19.28 26.48
N THR A 15 -8.52 19.57 27.29
CA THR A 15 -8.36 19.84 28.72
C THR A 15 -8.14 18.52 29.45
N GLY A 16 -6.95 17.94 29.30
CA GLY A 16 -6.63 16.59 29.79
C GLY A 16 -5.31 16.48 30.54
N TYR A 17 -4.34 17.37 30.31
CA TYR A 17 -3.15 17.43 31.17
C TYR A 17 -3.52 18.20 32.44
N ARG A 18 -3.80 17.50 33.55
CA ARG A 18 -3.88 18.16 34.84
C ARG A 18 -2.44 18.37 35.34
N PRO A 19 -2.10 19.49 35.99
CA PRO A 19 -0.77 19.71 36.58
C PRO A 19 -0.30 18.58 37.52
N GLU A 20 -1.27 17.84 38.07
CA GLU A 20 -1.13 16.68 38.94
C GLU A 20 -0.87 15.33 38.21
N ASP A 21 -0.92 15.32 36.87
CA ASP A 21 -0.53 14.18 36.01
C ASP A 21 0.97 14.20 35.64
N GLY A 22 1.77 15.07 36.27
CA GLY A 22 3.23 15.02 36.25
C GLY A 22 3.88 15.75 35.08
N PHE A 23 3.82 17.08 35.10
CA PHE A 23 4.59 17.92 34.17
C PHE A 23 6.03 18.09 34.70
N LEU A 24 6.99 17.36 34.15
CA LEU A 24 8.37 17.31 34.66
C LEU A 24 9.13 18.64 34.46
N ALA A 25 8.81 19.41 33.41
CA ALA A 25 9.36 20.75 33.23
C ALA A 25 9.03 21.71 34.39
N ALA A 26 7.87 21.56 35.03
CA ALA A 26 7.51 22.40 36.19
C ALA A 26 8.31 22.03 37.45
N GLU A 27 8.87 20.82 37.53
CA GLU A 27 9.80 20.42 38.59
C GLU A 27 11.23 20.94 38.36
N LEU A 28 11.50 21.50 37.18
CA LEU A 28 12.81 21.99 36.75
C LEU A 28 12.97 23.51 36.88
N ASP A 29 12.08 24.25 37.56
CA ASP A 29 12.23 25.69 37.78
C ASP A 29 12.48 26.06 39.26
N PRO A 30 13.66 26.61 39.63
CA PRO A 30 14.85 26.78 38.80
C PRO A 30 15.56 25.43 38.61
N PRO A 31 16.22 25.21 37.47
CA PRO A 31 16.99 23.99 37.29
C PRO A 31 18.06 23.96 38.39
N PRO A 32 18.30 22.81 39.05
CA PRO A 32 19.31 22.76 40.11
C PRO A 32 20.63 23.27 39.52
N ALA A 33 21.31 24.18 40.24
CA ALA A 33 22.47 24.93 39.75
C ALA A 33 23.64 24.06 39.20
N GLU A 34 23.57 22.76 39.45
CA GLU A 34 24.45 21.68 38.99
C GLU A 34 24.14 21.17 37.57
N TYR A 35 23.06 21.61 36.90
CA TYR A 35 22.60 21.10 35.59
C TYR A 35 22.44 22.15 34.47
N VAL A 36 22.99 23.36 34.61
CA VAL A 36 22.91 24.38 33.54
C VAL A 36 24.26 25.01 33.31
N TRP A 37 25.11 24.38 32.48
CA TRP A 37 26.06 25.04 31.57
C TRP A 37 26.49 24.01 30.51
N HIS A 38 26.00 24.12 29.28
CA HIS A 38 26.59 23.42 28.14
C HIS A 38 27.66 24.33 27.51
N ASP A 39 28.93 23.98 27.69
CA ASP A 39 29.98 24.41 26.76
C ASP A 39 30.03 23.38 25.62
N GLU A 40 29.63 23.79 24.42
CA GLU A 40 29.72 22.95 23.20
C GLU A 40 31.16 22.48 22.92
N ASN A 41 32.17 23.17 23.47
CA ASN A 41 33.60 22.86 23.31
C ASN A 41 34.18 22.02 24.45
N ALA A 42 33.38 21.52 25.40
CA ALA A 42 33.88 20.69 26.49
C ALA A 42 34.42 19.35 25.95
N GLU A 43 35.75 19.16 26.05
CA GLU A 43 36.49 17.97 25.57
C GLU A 43 36.14 16.67 26.31
N GLN A 44 35.54 16.74 27.51
CA GLN A 44 35.20 15.57 28.34
C GLN A 44 33.68 15.36 28.35
N GLN A 45 33.22 14.22 27.79
CA GLN A 45 31.80 13.82 27.75
C GLN A 45 31.16 13.81 29.15
N ASP A 46 31.90 13.38 30.17
CA ASP A 46 31.42 13.22 31.55
C ASP A 46 31.23 14.54 32.30
N ARG A 47 31.45 15.70 31.65
CA ARG A 47 31.19 17.04 32.20
C ARG A 47 29.97 17.73 31.57
N ARG A 48 29.25 17.05 30.69
CA ARG A 48 27.98 17.52 30.10
C ARG A 48 26.83 17.14 31.03
N TYR A 49 26.56 17.95 32.05
CA TYR A 49 25.38 17.75 32.92
C TYR A 49 24.33 18.82 32.64
N GLY A 50 23.21 18.36 32.11
CA GLY A 50 21.97 19.06 31.79
C GLY A 50 20.89 18.02 31.51
N PRO A 51 19.60 18.40 31.34
CA PRO A 51 18.56 17.47 30.91
C PRO A 51 19.07 16.75 29.66
N GLY A 52 19.23 15.44 29.78
CA GLY A 52 19.99 14.66 28.79
C GLY A 52 19.43 14.84 27.38
N VAL A 53 20.20 14.38 26.39
CA VAL A 53 19.93 14.50 24.94
C VAL A 53 18.54 13.99 24.48
N GLY A 54 17.73 13.42 25.36
CA GLY A 54 16.41 12.86 25.10
C GLY A 54 15.20 13.60 25.72
N TYR A 55 15.39 14.69 26.48
CA TYR A 55 14.24 15.47 26.98
C TYR A 55 13.69 16.37 25.88
N GLN A 56 12.38 16.29 25.61
CA GLN A 56 11.70 17.12 24.61
C GLN A 56 10.33 17.53 25.12
N GLN A 57 9.95 18.80 24.91
CA GLN A 57 8.56 19.23 25.02
C GLN A 57 7.98 19.26 23.62
N TRP A 58 6.68 18.98 23.52
CA TRP A 58 6.03 18.80 22.24
C TRP A 58 4.60 19.33 22.27
N LEU A 59 4.13 19.74 21.10
CA LEU A 59 2.75 20.10 20.81
C LEU A 59 2.21 19.06 19.82
N ALA A 60 1.09 18.44 20.13
CA ALA A 60 0.43 17.45 19.28
C ALA A 60 -0.88 18.01 18.74
N VAL A 61 -1.17 17.70 17.48
CA VAL A 61 -2.37 18.11 16.75
C VAL A 61 -2.96 16.88 16.07
N ASP A 62 -4.23 16.61 16.33
CA ASP A 62 -5.02 15.64 15.57
C ASP A 62 -5.63 16.33 14.34
N ALA A 63 -5.21 15.93 13.14
CA ALA A 63 -5.73 16.49 11.89
C ALA A 63 -7.18 16.07 11.59
N ARG A 64 -7.70 15.02 12.24
CA ARG A 64 -9.05 14.52 12.00
C ARG A 64 -10.09 15.46 12.59
N ASP A 65 -9.91 15.84 13.86
CA ASP A 65 -10.90 16.58 14.66
C ASP A 65 -10.42 17.95 15.18
N GLY A 66 -9.13 18.27 15.02
CA GLY A 66 -8.55 19.54 15.45
C GLY A 66 -8.22 19.61 16.94
N ALA A 67 -8.16 18.47 17.64
CA ALA A 67 -7.68 18.42 19.00
C ALA A 67 -6.20 18.83 19.10
N VAL A 68 -5.89 19.71 20.05
CA VAL A 68 -4.52 20.16 20.35
C VAL A 68 -4.19 19.86 21.81
N TRP A 69 -3.02 19.30 22.06
CA TRP A 69 -2.50 19.09 23.41
C TRP A 69 -0.97 19.17 23.42
N PHE A 70 -0.39 19.22 24.61
CA PHE A 70 1.05 19.34 24.80
C PHE A 70 1.51 18.41 25.92
N GLY A 71 2.81 18.16 25.95
CA GLY A 71 3.45 17.35 26.98
C GLY A 71 4.96 17.34 26.86
N ASP A 72 5.61 16.45 27.61
CA ASP A 72 7.05 16.24 27.56
C ASP A 72 7.41 14.74 27.52
N THR A 73 8.65 14.43 27.14
CA THR A 73 9.19 13.06 27.17
C THR A 73 10.38 12.98 28.12
N ASP A 74 10.34 12.01 29.04
CA ASP A 74 11.38 11.79 30.05
C ASP A 74 12.72 11.32 29.43
N TRP A 75 13.79 12.01 29.81
CA TRP A 75 15.18 11.69 29.45
C TRP A 75 15.77 10.53 30.26
N ARG A 76 15.15 10.14 31.37
CA ARG A 76 15.62 9.08 32.29
C ARG A 76 15.22 7.67 31.85
N ALA A 77 14.25 7.55 30.95
CA ALA A 77 13.81 6.25 30.43
C ALA A 77 14.79 5.74 29.35
N PRO A 78 15.20 4.46 29.39
CA PRO A 78 16.30 3.89 28.59
C PRO A 78 16.15 4.13 27.08
N GLN A 79 17.25 4.20 26.33
CA GLN A 79 17.33 4.54 24.89
C GLN A 79 16.48 3.66 23.96
N GLU A 80 15.15 3.78 24.02
CA GLU A 80 14.29 3.45 22.89
C GLU A 80 14.30 4.64 21.92
N SER A 81 14.12 4.37 20.63
CA SER A 81 14.07 5.41 19.60
C SER A 81 13.05 6.49 20.00
N PRO A 82 13.37 7.80 19.92
CA PRO A 82 12.49 8.90 20.34
C PRO A 82 11.06 8.82 19.78
N GLY A 83 10.89 8.22 18.59
CA GLY A 83 9.60 8.02 17.95
C GLY A 83 8.61 7.12 18.71
N SER A 84 9.06 6.25 19.64
CA SER A 84 8.14 5.38 20.40
C SER A 84 7.42 6.08 21.56
N ARG A 85 7.79 7.32 21.88
CA ARG A 85 7.28 8.07 23.05
C ARG A 85 6.39 9.26 22.71
N LEU A 86 6.39 9.68 21.46
CA LEU A 86 5.54 10.77 21.00
C LEU A 86 4.14 10.23 20.72
N PRO A 87 3.08 11.02 20.97
CA PRO A 87 1.70 10.61 20.68
C PRO A 87 1.42 10.49 19.17
N GLY A 88 2.34 10.95 18.33
CA GLY A 88 2.23 10.93 16.88
C GLY A 88 3.59 11.17 16.22
N ILE A 89 3.56 11.44 14.92
CA ILE A 89 4.79 11.53 14.12
C ILE A 89 5.22 12.99 13.97
N PRO A 90 6.50 13.33 14.19
CA PRO A 90 7.02 14.66 13.90
C PRO A 90 6.81 15.04 12.43
N ARG A 91 6.36 16.26 12.15
CA ARG A 91 6.15 16.74 10.77
C ARG A 91 7.34 16.49 9.85
N LYS A 92 8.55 16.72 10.35
CA LYS A 92 9.81 16.53 9.61
C LYS A 92 10.02 15.08 9.15
N ALA A 93 9.45 14.10 9.86
CA ALA A 93 9.53 12.68 9.53
C ALA A 93 8.40 12.22 8.59
N LEU A 94 7.27 12.92 8.56
CA LEU A 94 6.11 12.61 7.70
C LEU A 94 6.35 12.94 6.22
N GLY A 95 7.14 13.97 5.92
CA GLY A 95 7.23 14.51 4.57
C GLY A 95 5.88 15.03 4.07
N ASP A 96 5.68 15.07 2.75
CA ASP A 96 4.48 15.64 2.10
C ASP A 96 3.51 14.56 1.57
N GLY A 97 3.59 13.33 2.10
CA GLY A 97 2.77 12.17 1.66
C GLY A 97 1.45 11.99 2.42
N THR A 98 0.94 10.76 2.46
CA THR A 98 -0.22 10.42 3.30
C THR A 98 0.10 10.57 4.79
N VAL A 99 -0.86 11.08 5.57
CA VAL A 99 -0.75 11.14 7.03
C VAL A 99 -1.22 9.79 7.60
N PRO A 100 -0.34 9.01 8.25
CA PRO A 100 -0.69 7.70 8.76
C PRO A 100 -1.66 7.81 9.94
N ASP A 101 -2.47 6.77 10.12
CA ASP A 101 -3.32 6.60 11.29
C ASP A 101 -2.46 6.62 12.58
N PRO A 102 -2.85 7.33 13.66
CA PRO A 102 -4.15 7.99 13.89
C PRO A 102 -4.37 9.38 13.27
N GLY A 103 -3.40 9.96 12.54
CA GLY A 103 -3.50 11.35 12.06
C GLY A 103 -2.95 12.40 13.02
N ILE A 104 -2.20 11.96 14.03
CA ILE A 104 -1.60 12.83 15.05
C ILE A 104 -0.21 13.28 14.58
N MET A 105 -0.04 14.59 14.46
CA MET A 105 1.22 15.22 14.09
C MET A 105 1.82 15.93 15.29
N VAL A 106 3.14 15.91 15.37
CA VAL A 106 3.88 16.47 16.51
C VAL A 106 4.82 17.57 16.04
N GLN A 107 4.76 18.71 16.74
CA GLN A 107 5.76 19.77 16.68
C GLN A 107 6.64 19.71 17.93
N LEU A 108 7.94 19.48 17.73
CA LEU A 108 8.92 19.49 18.81
C LEU A 108 9.29 20.94 19.14
N LEU A 109 9.28 21.27 20.43
CA LEU A 109 9.58 22.62 20.91
C LEU A 109 11.07 22.77 21.19
N GLY A 110 11.67 23.83 20.65
CA GLY A 110 13.07 24.15 20.86
C GLY A 110 13.28 24.83 22.21
N HIS A 111 14.20 24.27 23.00
CA HIS A 111 14.56 24.80 24.33
C HIS A 111 15.73 25.78 24.30
N LEU A 112 16.46 25.83 23.18
CA LEU A 112 17.63 26.67 23.01
C LEU A 112 17.21 28.05 22.50
N SER A 113 17.42 29.07 23.31
CA SER A 113 17.29 30.47 22.92
C SER A 113 18.65 31.13 22.81
N HIS A 114 18.83 31.96 21.79
CA HIS A 114 20.05 32.74 21.61
C HIS A 114 19.80 34.19 22.01
N ASP A 115 20.45 34.64 23.06
CA ASP A 115 20.49 36.05 23.46
C ASP A 115 21.85 36.63 23.02
N GLU A 116 21.84 37.67 22.18
CA GLU A 116 23.05 38.35 21.69
C GLU A 116 23.94 38.88 22.83
N GLN A 117 23.39 39.08 24.04
CA GLN A 117 24.13 39.54 25.21
C GLN A 117 24.54 38.41 26.18
N ARG A 118 23.86 37.26 26.16
CA ARG A 118 24.03 36.18 27.17
C ARG A 118 24.44 34.83 26.58
N GLY A 119 24.54 34.72 25.26
CA GLY A 119 24.85 33.46 24.57
C GLY A 119 23.64 32.53 24.49
N CYS A 120 23.92 31.24 24.27
CA CYS A 120 22.89 30.20 24.22
C CYS A 120 22.40 29.85 25.62
N THR A 121 21.10 30.00 25.86
CA THR A 121 20.43 29.61 27.12
C THR A 121 19.36 28.55 26.84
N TRP A 122 19.27 27.55 27.73
CA TRP A 122 18.22 26.54 27.71
C TRP A 122 17.06 27.00 28.60
N ARG A 123 15.83 27.02 28.06
CA ARG A 123 14.60 27.33 28.81
C ARG A 123 13.54 26.29 28.54
N PHE A 124 12.95 25.78 29.62
CA PHE A 124 11.76 24.94 29.58
C PHE A 124 10.52 25.79 29.77
N PHE A 125 9.43 25.37 29.12
CA PHE A 125 8.15 26.07 29.19
C PHE A 125 7.28 25.47 30.28
N ASP A 126 6.58 26.30 31.05
CA ASP A 126 5.59 25.81 32.01
C ASP A 126 4.26 25.43 31.33
N ALA A 127 3.37 24.79 32.08
CA ALA A 127 2.07 24.35 31.55
C ALA A 127 1.16 25.52 31.12
N GLY A 128 1.27 26.69 31.76
CA GLY A 128 0.53 27.89 31.39
C GLY A 128 1.04 28.49 30.07
N GLU A 129 2.35 28.54 29.89
CA GLU A 129 3.02 28.96 28.66
C GLU A 129 2.66 28.05 27.48
N LEU A 130 2.67 26.72 27.69
CA LEU A 130 2.26 25.76 26.66
C LEU A 130 0.76 25.79 26.37
N HIS A 131 -0.08 26.00 27.39
CA HIS A 131 -1.51 26.21 27.18
C HIS A 131 -1.78 27.47 26.36
N ALA A 132 -1.08 28.57 26.64
CA ALA A 132 -1.17 29.79 25.86
C ALA A 132 -0.76 29.59 24.40
N LEU A 133 0.29 28.78 24.14
CA LEU A 133 0.66 28.35 22.80
C LEU A 133 -0.46 27.54 22.13
N ALA A 134 -0.98 26.52 22.82
CA ALA A 134 -2.03 25.63 22.29
C ALA A 134 -3.30 26.42 21.91
N VAL A 135 -3.72 27.37 22.74
CA VAL A 135 -4.83 28.29 22.43
C VAL A 135 -4.47 29.22 21.27
N GLY A 136 -3.25 29.73 21.25
CA GLY A 136 -2.76 30.65 20.23
C GLY A 136 -2.76 30.05 18.82
N VAL A 137 -2.50 28.75 18.67
CA VAL A 137 -2.45 28.07 17.37
C VAL A 137 -3.79 27.58 16.84
N LEU A 138 -4.87 27.61 17.64
CA LEU A 138 -6.18 27.10 17.22
C LEU A 138 -6.66 27.61 15.85
N PRO A 139 -6.48 28.89 15.47
CA PRO A 139 -6.89 29.35 14.14
C PRO A 139 -6.13 28.65 12.99
N ALA A 140 -4.84 28.38 13.16
CA ALA A 140 -4.05 27.66 12.16
C ALA A 140 -4.37 26.16 12.16
N VAL A 141 -4.69 25.58 13.31
CA VAL A 141 -5.18 24.20 13.42
C VAL A 141 -6.55 24.05 12.74
N GLN A 142 -7.45 25.01 12.90
CA GLN A 142 -8.73 24.99 12.18
C GLN A 142 -8.50 25.01 10.66
N ARG A 143 -7.63 25.91 10.18
CA ARG A 143 -7.25 26.00 8.77
C ARG A 143 -6.66 24.68 8.25
N LEU A 144 -5.84 24.00 9.05
CA LEU A 144 -5.28 22.68 8.74
C LEU A 144 -6.40 21.62 8.57
N VAL A 145 -7.28 21.50 9.55
CA VAL A 145 -8.36 20.49 9.59
C VAL A 145 -9.40 20.71 8.48
N ASP A 146 -9.68 21.97 8.16
CA ASP A 146 -10.60 22.38 7.09
C ASP A 146 -10.04 22.10 5.69
N SER A 147 -8.71 22.07 5.55
CA SER A 147 -8.05 21.98 4.25
C SER A 147 -7.39 20.64 3.97
N ILE A 148 -7.14 19.80 4.97
CA ILE A 148 -6.57 18.47 4.76
C ILE A 148 -7.54 17.58 3.96
N HIS A 149 -7.01 16.84 2.99
CA HIS A 149 -7.82 15.97 2.15
C HIS A 149 -8.22 14.71 2.92
N ARG A 150 -9.48 14.27 2.75
CA ARG A 150 -10.02 13.02 3.29
C ARG A 150 -10.37 12.09 2.13
N ILE A 151 -9.78 10.91 2.10
CA ILE A 151 -9.76 10.02 0.94
C ILE A 151 -10.30 8.65 1.30
N GLY A 152 -11.04 8.08 0.35
CA GLY A 152 -11.59 6.75 0.50
C GLY A 152 -12.70 6.67 1.55
N PRO A 153 -13.24 5.45 1.78
CA PRO A 153 -14.32 5.23 2.73
C PRO A 153 -13.88 5.38 4.20
N GLU A 154 -12.62 5.07 4.50
CA GLU A 154 -12.05 5.14 5.85
C GLU A 154 -11.60 6.56 6.26
N GLY A 155 -11.69 7.53 5.35
CA GLY A 155 -11.33 8.93 5.62
C GLY A 155 -9.83 9.13 5.85
N GLU A 156 -9.00 8.41 5.10
CA GLU A 156 -7.54 8.54 5.16
C GLU A 156 -7.12 9.97 4.84
N LEU A 157 -6.09 10.46 5.53
CA LEU A 157 -5.67 11.84 5.46
C LEU A 157 -4.51 12.02 4.47
N GLU A 158 -4.61 13.04 3.61
CA GLU A 158 -3.54 13.46 2.70
C GLU A 158 -3.35 14.98 2.79
N TRP A 159 -2.08 15.41 2.75
CA TRP A 159 -1.75 16.82 2.74
C TRP A 159 -2.32 17.53 1.52
N SER A 160 -2.91 18.69 1.77
CA SER A 160 -3.14 19.74 0.78
C SER A 160 -2.03 20.82 0.91
N ALA A 161 -1.84 21.63 -0.12
CA ALA A 161 -0.95 22.78 -0.12
C ALA A 161 -1.35 23.80 0.96
N GLU A 162 -2.64 23.97 1.19
CA GLU A 162 -3.19 24.81 2.25
C GLU A 162 -2.92 24.22 3.64
N ALA A 163 -3.13 22.91 3.82
CA ALA A 163 -2.84 22.20 5.07
C ALA A 163 -1.35 22.28 5.42
N ALA A 164 -0.46 22.07 4.44
CA ALA A 164 0.98 22.19 4.63
C ALA A 164 1.38 23.63 5.01
N THR A 165 0.71 24.64 4.44
CA THR A 165 0.95 26.06 4.79
C THR A 165 0.43 26.41 6.18
N ALA A 166 -0.75 25.89 6.54
CA ALA A 166 -1.29 26.03 7.90
C ALA A 166 -0.35 25.40 8.94
N TRP A 167 0.27 24.26 8.61
CA TRP A 167 1.27 23.64 9.48
C TRP A 167 2.52 24.50 9.65
N ASP A 168 3.07 25.10 8.58
CA ASP A 168 4.19 26.04 8.72
C ASP A 168 3.84 27.22 9.63
N ASP A 169 2.60 27.71 9.58
CA ASP A 169 2.12 28.78 10.45
C ASP A 169 2.06 28.32 11.93
N ILE A 170 1.74 27.04 12.19
CA ILE A 170 1.82 26.40 13.52
C ILE A 170 3.28 26.30 13.98
N GLU A 171 4.18 25.81 13.13
CA GLU A 171 5.61 25.70 13.47
C GLU A 171 6.22 27.07 13.78
N HIS A 172 5.83 28.10 13.02
CA HIS A 172 6.26 29.47 13.27
C HIS A 172 5.75 29.99 14.62
N ALA A 173 4.48 29.77 14.95
CA ALA A 173 3.89 30.16 16.23
C ALA A 173 4.51 29.38 17.42
N ALA A 174 4.97 28.16 17.18
CA ALA A 174 5.67 27.32 18.15
C ALA A 174 7.18 27.64 18.27
N THR A 175 7.68 28.64 17.53
CA THR A 175 9.07 29.12 17.68
C THR A 175 9.13 30.19 18.76
N PRO A 176 9.75 29.93 19.93
CA PRO A 176 9.75 30.87 21.04
C PRO A 176 10.51 32.15 20.69
N ALA A 177 9.97 33.30 21.08
CA ALA A 177 10.65 34.59 21.03
C ALA A 177 10.66 35.22 22.44
N PHE A 178 11.73 35.94 22.76
CA PHE A 178 11.90 36.61 24.04
C PHE A 178 12.06 38.11 23.82
N ASP A 179 11.38 38.91 24.63
CA ASP A 179 11.59 40.35 24.62
C ASP A 179 12.82 40.75 25.45
N PRO A 180 13.25 42.03 25.42
CA PRO A 180 14.43 42.47 26.18
C PRO A 180 14.33 42.26 27.70
N SER A 181 13.14 42.02 28.26
CA SER A 181 12.94 41.65 29.67
C SER A 181 13.12 40.15 29.93
N GLY A 182 13.22 39.32 28.89
CA GLY A 182 13.25 37.86 29.00
C GLY A 182 11.85 37.23 29.13
N GLU A 183 10.79 38.00 28.91
CA GLU A 183 9.43 37.48 28.90
C GLU A 183 9.18 36.70 27.60
N LEU A 184 8.58 35.51 27.73
CA LEU A 184 8.24 34.66 26.59
C LEU A 184 7.10 35.29 25.81
N ARG A 185 7.27 35.38 24.49
CA ARG A 185 6.23 35.80 23.56
C ARG A 185 6.12 34.76 22.46
N TRP A 186 5.00 34.05 22.44
CA TRP A 186 4.64 33.22 21.31
C TRP A 186 4.26 34.10 20.12
N PRO A 187 4.90 33.91 18.94
CA PRO A 187 4.44 34.56 17.72
C PRO A 187 2.99 34.19 17.45
N ARG A 188 2.20 35.16 16.97
CA ARG A 188 0.86 34.84 16.48
C ARG A 188 0.98 33.98 15.22
N PRO A 189 0.08 33.00 15.01
CA PRO A 189 0.02 32.30 13.75
C PRO A 189 -0.11 33.30 12.60
N ARG A 190 0.67 33.08 11.55
CA ARG A 190 0.53 33.87 10.35
C ARG A 190 -0.75 33.44 9.63
N THR A 191 -1.25 34.31 8.77
CA THR A 191 -2.28 33.97 7.77
C THR A 191 -1.60 33.93 6.42
N THR A 192 -0.55 33.10 6.32
CA THR A 192 0.32 33.08 5.15
C THR A 192 -0.48 32.51 3.96
N PRO A 193 -0.64 33.24 2.84
CA PRO A 193 -1.28 32.65 1.67
C PRO A 193 -0.45 31.46 1.16
N VAL A 194 -1.10 30.47 0.53
CA VAL A 194 -0.38 29.36 -0.10
C VAL A 194 0.66 29.92 -1.08
N PRO A 195 1.95 29.63 -0.89
CA PRO A 195 2.96 30.13 -1.79
C PRO A 195 2.83 29.44 -3.15
N ALA A 196 3.13 30.17 -4.23
CA ALA A 196 2.90 29.69 -5.61
C ALA A 196 3.65 28.38 -5.94
N TRP A 197 4.71 28.04 -5.20
CA TRP A 197 5.47 26.80 -5.39
C TRP A 197 4.79 25.56 -4.79
N ARG A 198 3.79 25.71 -3.91
CA ARG A 198 2.95 24.60 -3.45
C ARG A 198 1.74 24.48 -4.36
N VAL A 199 1.63 23.35 -5.06
CA VAL A 199 0.64 23.13 -6.10
C VAL A 199 -0.35 22.07 -5.66
N GLU A 200 -1.64 22.41 -5.69
CA GLU A 200 -2.72 21.43 -5.60
C GLU A 200 -2.81 20.64 -6.90
N VAL A 201 -2.73 19.31 -6.82
CA VAL A 201 -2.79 18.43 -7.99
C VAL A 201 -4.13 18.55 -8.71
N ASP A 202 -5.26 18.70 -7.99
CA ASP A 202 -6.57 18.86 -8.64
C ASP A 202 -6.63 20.13 -9.51
N ALA A 203 -6.14 21.27 -8.99
CA ALA A 203 -6.07 22.51 -9.74
C ALA A 203 -5.13 22.40 -10.94
N PHE A 204 -4.01 21.70 -10.78
CA PHE A 204 -3.08 21.44 -11.87
C PHE A 204 -3.71 20.57 -12.97
N LEU A 205 -4.37 19.47 -12.62
CA LEU A 205 -5.04 18.59 -13.59
C LEU A 205 -6.23 19.29 -14.26
N ALA A 206 -6.99 20.11 -13.54
CA ALA A 206 -8.07 20.91 -14.12
C ALA A 206 -7.57 21.90 -15.19
N ALA A 207 -6.36 22.45 -15.01
CA ALA A 207 -5.72 23.33 -15.99
C ALA A 207 -5.07 22.60 -17.17
N ASN A 208 -4.90 21.27 -17.08
CA ASN A 208 -4.24 20.42 -18.08
C ASN A 208 -5.03 19.10 -18.24
N PRO A 209 -6.30 19.15 -18.72
CA PRO A 209 -7.19 17.99 -18.78
C PRO A 209 -6.69 16.84 -19.66
N GLU A 210 -5.78 17.12 -20.60
CA GLU A 210 -5.09 16.13 -21.43
C GLU A 210 -4.19 15.16 -20.64
N LEU A 211 -3.88 15.48 -19.39
CA LEU A 211 -3.14 14.62 -18.48
C LEU A 211 -4.03 13.61 -17.74
N CYS A 212 -5.35 13.82 -17.76
CA CYS A 212 -6.26 12.92 -17.10
C CYS A 212 -6.50 11.68 -17.98
N GLU A 213 -6.07 10.51 -17.50
CA GLU A 213 -6.35 9.27 -18.21
C GLU A 213 -7.80 8.81 -17.95
N PRO A 214 -8.59 8.51 -18.99
CA PRO A 214 -9.96 8.04 -18.81
C PRO A 214 -10.09 6.73 -18.02
N SER A 215 -9.02 5.92 -18.00
CA SER A 215 -8.93 4.67 -17.22
C SER A 215 -9.14 4.90 -15.72
N TRP A 216 -8.74 6.05 -15.18
CA TRP A 216 -8.90 6.39 -13.75
C TRP A 216 -10.36 6.40 -13.31
N ALA A 217 -11.31 6.63 -14.24
CA ALA A 217 -12.74 6.63 -13.94
C ALA A 217 -13.28 5.27 -13.49
N VAL A 218 -12.60 4.18 -13.85
CA VAL A 218 -13.00 2.80 -13.53
C VAL A 218 -11.87 1.99 -12.89
N ALA A 219 -10.74 2.63 -12.58
CA ALA A 219 -9.64 1.98 -11.88
C ALA A 219 -10.06 1.60 -10.44
N PRO A 220 -9.62 0.43 -9.94
CA PRO A 220 -9.78 0.05 -8.54
C PRO A 220 -8.92 0.93 -7.64
N ASP A 221 -9.26 0.99 -6.35
CA ASP A 221 -8.61 1.85 -5.36
C ASP A 221 -7.09 1.62 -5.30
N ALA A 222 -6.66 0.36 -5.27
CA ALA A 222 -5.24 0.00 -5.24
C ALA A 222 -4.45 0.49 -6.47
N GLU A 223 -5.11 0.58 -7.64
CA GLU A 223 -4.46 1.06 -8.87
C GLU A 223 -4.37 2.59 -8.86
N LEU A 224 -5.40 3.29 -8.37
CA LEU A 224 -5.35 4.74 -8.17
C LEU A 224 -4.29 5.13 -7.13
N ASP A 225 -4.18 4.37 -6.04
CA ASP A 225 -3.15 4.60 -5.02
C ASP A 225 -1.75 4.37 -5.61
N ALA A 226 -1.57 3.32 -6.42
CA ALA A 226 -0.31 3.09 -7.14
C ALA A 226 0.03 4.22 -8.12
N TYR A 227 -0.97 4.81 -8.80
CA TYR A 227 -0.76 5.97 -9.66
C TYR A 227 -0.39 7.24 -8.87
N ALA A 228 -0.92 7.41 -7.66
CA ALA A 228 -0.56 8.54 -6.80
C ALA A 228 0.87 8.41 -6.25
N ASP A 229 1.29 7.20 -5.92
CA ASP A 229 2.63 6.90 -5.39
C ASP A 229 3.72 6.84 -6.47
N TYR A 230 3.33 6.68 -7.74
CA TYR A 230 4.27 6.56 -8.84
C TYR A 230 5.13 7.84 -8.96
N ARG A 231 6.45 7.64 -9.14
CA ARG A 231 7.44 8.73 -9.27
C ARG A 231 8.23 8.56 -10.56
N PRO A 232 7.67 8.96 -11.70
CA PRO A 232 8.33 8.87 -13.00
C PRO A 232 9.56 9.77 -13.06
N ALA A 233 10.62 9.31 -13.73
CA ALA A 233 11.86 10.05 -13.86
C ALA A 233 11.75 11.36 -14.67
N THR A 234 10.66 11.58 -15.42
CA THR A 234 10.55 12.68 -16.40
C THR A 234 9.27 13.52 -16.31
N GLY A 235 8.22 13.13 -15.59
CA GLY A 235 6.97 13.90 -15.48
C GLY A 235 5.71 13.04 -15.32
N TYR A 236 4.55 13.66 -15.06
CA TYR A 236 3.42 13.16 -14.24
C TYR A 236 2.86 11.75 -14.51
N GLY A 237 2.81 11.03 -13.37
CA GLY A 237 1.91 9.97 -12.91
C GLY A 237 2.25 9.84 -11.42
N GLY A 238 1.78 10.78 -10.58
CA GLY A 238 2.49 11.23 -9.37
C GLY A 238 3.75 12.04 -9.77
N VAL A 239 4.11 13.14 -9.09
CA VAL A 239 5.25 13.99 -9.55
C VAL A 239 6.28 14.23 -8.48
N PRO A 240 7.54 13.82 -8.75
CA PRO A 240 8.55 14.78 -9.23
C PRO A 240 9.18 14.40 -10.59
N GLY A 241 9.21 15.37 -11.52
CA GLY A 241 9.86 15.33 -12.84
C GLY A 241 9.70 16.69 -13.58
N ARG A 242 10.75 17.17 -14.27
CA ARG A 242 10.95 18.58 -14.68
C ARG A 242 10.11 19.10 -15.86
N THR A 243 9.38 18.25 -16.58
CA THR A 243 8.57 18.69 -17.73
C THR A 243 7.33 17.82 -17.91
N CYS A 244 6.16 18.43 -17.94
CA CYS A 244 4.95 17.82 -18.45
C CYS A 244 4.99 17.88 -19.99
N HIS A 245 5.35 16.76 -20.64
CA HIS A 245 5.51 16.72 -22.10
C HIS A 245 4.20 16.91 -22.86
N THR A 246 3.07 16.42 -22.35
CA THR A 246 1.75 16.56 -23.01
C THR A 246 1.24 18.01 -22.99
N ALA A 247 1.54 18.75 -21.91
CA ALA A 247 1.16 20.15 -21.77
C ALA A 247 2.27 21.13 -22.24
N GLU A 248 3.43 20.61 -22.68
CA GLU A 248 4.65 21.37 -22.96
C GLU A 248 5.07 22.34 -21.82
N ARG A 249 4.76 21.98 -20.56
CA ARG A 249 5.05 22.82 -19.39
C ARG A 249 6.25 22.31 -18.62
N HIS A 250 7.22 23.16 -18.36
CA HIS A 250 8.28 22.87 -17.41
C HIS A 250 7.74 22.93 -15.98
N ILE A 251 7.96 21.85 -15.22
CA ILE A 251 7.76 21.83 -13.78
C ILE A 251 9.12 22.21 -13.20
N GLU A 252 9.29 23.47 -12.84
CA GLU A 252 10.60 23.99 -12.41
C GLU A 252 11.07 23.30 -11.13
N ASP A 253 12.39 23.26 -10.92
CA ASP A 253 12.97 22.83 -9.65
C ASP A 253 12.47 23.79 -8.53
N GLY A 254 11.82 23.24 -7.51
CA GLY A 254 11.33 24.01 -6.35
C GLY A 254 9.83 23.95 -6.10
N PHE A 255 9.05 23.31 -6.98
CA PHE A 255 7.61 23.09 -6.76
C PHE A 255 7.34 21.80 -5.97
N THR A 256 6.36 21.84 -5.06
CA THR A 256 5.86 20.67 -4.30
C THR A 256 4.39 20.44 -4.61
N PHE A 257 4.02 19.22 -4.98
CA PHE A 257 2.66 18.84 -5.33
C PHE A 257 1.96 18.14 -4.17
N TYR A 258 0.69 18.49 -3.93
CA TYR A 258 -0.13 18.00 -2.83
C TYR A 258 -1.47 17.45 -3.33
N GLY A 259 -2.05 16.48 -2.61
CA GLY A 259 -3.37 15.93 -2.91
C GLY A 259 -3.42 14.99 -4.13
N HIS A 260 -2.41 14.14 -4.32
CA HIS A 260 -2.35 13.25 -5.49
C HIS A 260 -3.49 12.23 -5.48
N ARG A 261 -3.66 11.52 -4.36
CA ARG A 261 -4.75 10.56 -4.19
C ARG A 261 -6.08 11.30 -4.21
N ALA A 262 -6.18 12.44 -3.53
CA ALA A 262 -7.39 13.24 -3.48
C ALA A 262 -7.88 13.63 -4.89
N ALA A 263 -6.96 14.09 -5.75
CA ALA A 263 -7.28 14.47 -7.13
C ALA A 263 -7.75 13.29 -7.99
N LEU A 264 -7.11 12.12 -7.87
CA LEU A 264 -7.50 10.91 -8.59
C LEU A 264 -8.88 10.40 -8.16
N TYR A 265 -9.15 10.35 -6.86
CA TYR A 265 -10.48 9.96 -6.35
C TYR A 265 -11.56 10.99 -6.72
N ALA A 266 -11.25 12.29 -6.68
CA ALA A 266 -12.15 13.34 -7.12
C ALA A 266 -12.43 13.26 -8.63
N TYR A 267 -11.43 12.93 -9.46
CA TYR A 267 -11.61 12.67 -10.88
C TYR A 267 -12.59 11.51 -11.10
N ARG A 268 -12.37 10.36 -10.44
CA ARG A 268 -13.27 9.20 -10.54
C ARG A 268 -14.70 9.53 -10.08
N ALA A 269 -14.84 10.26 -8.98
CA ALA A 269 -16.15 10.68 -8.47
C ALA A 269 -16.90 11.57 -9.49
N ARG A 270 -16.22 12.54 -10.10
CA ARG A 270 -16.77 13.38 -11.19
C ARG A 270 -17.16 12.54 -12.41
N ALA A 271 -16.28 11.63 -12.85
CA ALA A 271 -16.53 10.75 -13.99
C ALA A 271 -17.70 9.78 -13.75
N SER A 272 -17.94 9.40 -12.50
CA SER A 272 -19.04 8.51 -12.11
C SER A 272 -20.41 9.20 -12.21
N GLY A 273 -20.46 10.53 -12.26
CA GLY A 273 -21.69 11.31 -12.49
C GLY A 273 -22.75 11.11 -11.41
N GLY A 274 -22.33 11.07 -10.14
CA GLY A 274 -23.21 10.85 -8.98
C GLY A 274 -23.50 9.38 -8.66
N ARG A 275 -23.02 8.44 -9.48
CA ARG A 275 -23.06 7.01 -9.17
C ARG A 275 -21.96 6.66 -8.16
N THR A 276 -22.21 5.64 -7.35
CA THR A 276 -21.22 5.16 -6.37
C THR A 276 -20.21 4.23 -7.05
N PRO A 277 -18.89 4.55 -7.03
CA PRO A 277 -17.85 3.61 -7.42
C PRO A 277 -17.91 2.37 -6.53
N THR A 278 -17.86 1.18 -7.10
CA THR A 278 -17.96 -0.09 -6.35
C THR A 278 -17.05 -1.12 -6.97
N ASP A 279 -16.26 -1.81 -6.15
CA ASP A 279 -15.40 -2.89 -6.61
C ASP A 279 -16.20 -3.98 -7.34
N ALA A 280 -15.80 -4.28 -8.57
CA ALA A 280 -16.52 -5.20 -9.46
C ALA A 280 -16.67 -6.59 -8.85
N ARG A 281 -15.60 -7.10 -8.23
CA ARG A 281 -15.58 -8.42 -7.59
C ARG A 281 -16.61 -8.46 -6.47
N THR A 282 -16.55 -7.48 -5.57
CA THR A 282 -17.45 -7.36 -4.43
C THR A 282 -18.90 -7.35 -4.89
N TRP A 283 -19.24 -6.52 -5.88
CA TRP A 283 -20.61 -6.45 -6.38
C TRP A 283 -21.08 -7.75 -7.04
N LEU A 284 -20.30 -8.30 -7.97
CA LEU A 284 -20.65 -9.51 -8.73
C LEU A 284 -20.75 -10.76 -7.85
N GLU A 285 -19.87 -10.91 -6.85
CA GLU A 285 -19.79 -12.12 -6.03
C GLU A 285 -20.73 -12.09 -4.81
N THR A 286 -20.95 -10.92 -4.21
CA THR A 286 -21.62 -10.84 -2.88
C THR A 286 -23.08 -10.39 -2.96
N THR A 287 -23.48 -9.68 -4.01
CA THR A 287 -24.86 -9.16 -4.13
C THR A 287 -25.75 -10.12 -4.90
N GLU A 288 -27.06 -10.11 -4.62
CA GLU A 288 -28.02 -10.90 -5.41
C GLU A 288 -28.12 -10.40 -6.86
N ALA A 289 -28.18 -9.07 -7.05
CA ALA A 289 -28.23 -8.46 -8.38
C ALA A 289 -26.98 -8.77 -9.22
N GLY A 290 -25.79 -8.68 -8.61
CA GLY A 290 -24.53 -9.02 -9.26
C GLY A 290 -24.47 -10.49 -9.66
N ARG A 291 -24.83 -11.42 -8.75
CA ARG A 291 -24.87 -12.86 -9.04
C ARG A 291 -25.89 -13.21 -10.12
N SER A 292 -27.09 -12.64 -10.07
CA SER A 292 -28.10 -12.86 -11.11
C SER A 292 -27.65 -12.33 -12.47
N THR A 293 -27.01 -11.16 -12.51
CA THR A 293 -26.42 -10.61 -13.74
C THR A 293 -25.33 -11.53 -14.28
N TRP A 294 -24.47 -12.06 -13.40
CA TRP A 294 -23.42 -13.01 -13.76
C TRP A 294 -23.99 -14.29 -14.38
N GLU A 295 -24.98 -14.90 -13.73
CA GLU A 295 -25.65 -16.11 -14.21
C GLU A 295 -26.33 -15.90 -15.56
N ALA A 296 -26.98 -14.75 -15.76
CA ALA A 296 -27.63 -14.40 -17.02
C ALA A 296 -26.64 -14.08 -18.16
N ALA A 297 -25.47 -13.52 -17.84
CA ALA A 297 -24.49 -13.09 -18.82
C ALA A 297 -23.54 -14.22 -19.27
N ARG A 298 -23.29 -15.22 -18.41
CA ARG A 298 -22.36 -16.31 -18.71
C ARG A 298 -22.87 -17.15 -19.91
N PRO A 299 -22.04 -17.42 -20.93
CA PRO A 299 -22.46 -18.27 -22.03
C PRO A 299 -22.83 -19.68 -21.51
N PRO A 300 -23.99 -20.22 -21.90
CA PRO A 300 -24.42 -21.55 -21.44
C PRO A 300 -23.38 -22.62 -21.74
N GLY A 301 -22.91 -23.30 -20.70
CA GLY A 301 -21.97 -24.43 -20.83
C GLY A 301 -20.53 -24.05 -21.17
N ALA A 302 -20.15 -22.77 -21.21
CA ALA A 302 -18.77 -22.34 -21.41
C ALA A 302 -18.16 -21.73 -20.14
N THR A 303 -16.88 -21.99 -19.93
CA THR A 303 -16.06 -21.28 -18.95
C THR A 303 -15.45 -20.03 -19.60
N LEU A 304 -15.02 -19.04 -18.81
CA LEU A 304 -14.28 -17.90 -19.35
C LEU A 304 -12.95 -18.34 -19.97
N ALA A 305 -12.37 -19.47 -19.56
CA ALA A 305 -11.19 -20.03 -20.21
C ALA A 305 -11.40 -20.22 -21.72
N ASP A 306 -12.61 -20.61 -22.12
CA ASP A 306 -12.99 -20.98 -23.49
C ASP A 306 -13.37 -19.77 -24.36
N VAL A 307 -13.60 -18.60 -23.76
CA VAL A 307 -14.11 -17.44 -24.50
C VAL A 307 -12.99 -16.55 -25.06
N PRO A 308 -13.17 -16.01 -26.27
CA PRO A 308 -12.26 -15.04 -26.86
C PRO A 308 -12.37 -13.66 -26.20
N ASP A 309 -11.38 -12.79 -26.45
CA ASP A 309 -11.28 -11.46 -25.79
C ASP A 309 -12.51 -10.58 -26.02
N TYR A 310 -13.13 -10.62 -27.20
CA TYR A 310 -14.33 -9.82 -27.49
C TYR A 310 -15.51 -10.16 -26.57
N VAL A 311 -15.59 -11.40 -26.06
CA VAL A 311 -16.63 -11.79 -25.09
C VAL A 311 -16.35 -11.15 -23.73
N LEU A 312 -15.09 -10.98 -23.33
CA LEU A 312 -14.77 -10.24 -22.11
C LEU A 312 -15.16 -8.76 -22.23
N THR A 313 -14.95 -8.15 -23.39
CA THR A 313 -15.41 -6.77 -23.65
C THR A 313 -16.93 -6.65 -23.56
N ASP A 314 -17.67 -7.57 -24.19
CA ASP A 314 -19.14 -7.60 -24.09
C ASP A 314 -19.63 -7.83 -22.65
N LEU A 315 -18.97 -8.70 -21.89
CA LEU A 315 -19.28 -8.91 -20.47
C LEU A 315 -19.02 -7.64 -19.64
N THR A 316 -17.91 -6.94 -19.89
CA THR A 316 -17.61 -5.66 -19.24
C THR A 316 -18.75 -4.66 -19.48
N ASP A 317 -19.20 -4.51 -20.73
CA ASP A 317 -20.28 -3.59 -21.08
C ASP A 317 -21.60 -3.98 -20.42
N ARG A 318 -21.96 -5.28 -20.42
CA ARG A 318 -23.18 -5.78 -19.79
C ARG A 318 -23.18 -5.56 -18.27
N PHE A 319 -22.09 -5.91 -17.60
CA PHE A 319 -21.97 -5.73 -16.15
C PHE A 319 -21.97 -4.25 -15.77
N GLN A 320 -21.30 -3.40 -16.55
CA GLN A 320 -21.33 -1.96 -16.32
C GLN A 320 -22.75 -1.40 -16.51
N ASN A 321 -23.48 -1.84 -17.54
CA ASN A 321 -24.85 -1.40 -17.78
C ASN A 321 -25.82 -1.85 -16.68
N SER A 322 -25.74 -3.10 -16.23
CA SER A 322 -26.54 -3.59 -15.11
C SER A 322 -26.24 -2.81 -13.82
N ALA A 323 -24.97 -2.61 -13.48
CA ALA A 323 -24.59 -1.84 -12.30
C ALA A 323 -25.09 -0.37 -12.35
N ARG A 324 -25.13 0.24 -13.55
CA ARG A 324 -25.69 1.60 -13.73
C ARG A 324 -27.17 1.68 -13.36
N GLU A 325 -27.95 0.63 -13.57
CA GLU A 325 -29.37 0.56 -13.17
C GLU A 325 -29.53 0.63 -11.64
N HIS A 326 -28.50 0.20 -10.90
CA HIS A 326 -28.43 0.28 -9.45
C HIS A 326 -27.73 1.56 -8.93
N GLY A 327 -27.44 2.52 -9.81
CA GLY A 327 -26.73 3.76 -9.44
C GLY A 327 -25.25 3.56 -9.15
N LEU A 328 -24.63 2.50 -9.69
CA LEU A 328 -23.23 2.13 -9.44
C LEU A 328 -22.34 2.33 -10.67
N VAL A 329 -21.04 2.43 -10.43
CA VAL A 329 -19.97 2.32 -11.44
C VAL A 329 -19.01 1.25 -10.95
N LEU A 330 -18.88 0.15 -11.69
CA LEU A 330 -17.97 -0.92 -11.30
C LEU A 330 -16.51 -0.49 -11.55
N THR A 331 -15.67 -0.64 -10.53
CA THR A 331 -14.22 -0.40 -10.60
C THR A 331 -13.47 -1.72 -10.74
N GLY A 332 -12.37 -1.74 -11.48
CA GLY A 332 -11.52 -2.93 -11.66
C GLY A 332 -12.16 -4.09 -12.44
N LEU A 333 -13.28 -3.88 -13.13
CA LEU A 333 -14.06 -4.93 -13.79
C LEU A 333 -13.26 -5.71 -14.85
N ASP A 334 -12.57 -5.00 -15.72
CA ASP A 334 -11.78 -5.60 -16.80
C ASP A 334 -10.61 -6.45 -16.24
N THR A 335 -9.90 -5.92 -15.25
CA THR A 335 -8.86 -6.65 -14.51
C THR A 335 -9.42 -7.88 -13.80
N TYR A 336 -10.58 -7.76 -13.15
CA TYR A 336 -11.26 -8.88 -12.50
C TYR A 336 -11.59 -10.01 -13.48
N LEU A 337 -12.22 -9.69 -14.61
CA LEU A 337 -12.59 -10.69 -15.62
C LEU A 337 -11.36 -11.37 -16.24
N ARG A 338 -10.29 -10.62 -16.51
CA ARG A 338 -9.03 -11.19 -17.01
C ARG A 338 -8.39 -12.12 -15.99
N ASN A 339 -8.36 -11.73 -14.72
CA ASN A 339 -7.80 -12.55 -13.65
C ASN A 339 -8.60 -13.84 -13.45
N LEU A 340 -9.93 -13.76 -13.49
CA LEU A 340 -10.79 -14.94 -13.40
C LEU A 340 -10.54 -15.89 -14.56
N ARG A 341 -10.48 -15.39 -15.80
CA ARG A 341 -10.14 -16.20 -16.98
C ARG A 341 -8.74 -16.81 -16.87
N ALA A 342 -7.75 -16.05 -16.43
CA ALA A 342 -6.39 -16.55 -16.26
C ALA A 342 -6.35 -17.70 -15.23
N GLY A 343 -7.11 -17.58 -14.15
CA GLY A 343 -7.28 -18.65 -13.16
C GLY A 343 -7.92 -19.91 -13.75
N GLU A 344 -8.99 -19.77 -14.52
CA GLU A 344 -9.63 -20.92 -15.18
C GLU A 344 -8.70 -21.59 -16.22
N ARG A 345 -7.97 -20.80 -17.03
CA ARG A 345 -6.98 -21.32 -17.99
C ARG A 345 -5.83 -22.05 -17.31
N ALA A 346 -5.35 -21.53 -16.17
CA ALA A 346 -4.33 -22.22 -15.38
C ALA A 346 -4.85 -23.58 -14.87
N GLY A 347 -6.14 -23.69 -14.55
CA GLY A 347 -6.80 -24.96 -14.23
C GLY A 347 -6.79 -25.94 -15.39
N VAL A 348 -7.05 -25.49 -16.62
CA VAL A 348 -6.95 -26.30 -17.84
C VAL A 348 -5.53 -26.79 -18.07
N ASP A 349 -4.53 -25.91 -17.92
CA ASP A 349 -3.11 -26.29 -18.02
C ASP A 349 -2.73 -27.36 -16.98
N GLN A 350 -3.23 -27.22 -15.74
CA GLN A 350 -2.99 -28.19 -14.69
C GLN A 350 -3.64 -29.54 -14.99
N GLN A 351 -4.86 -29.53 -15.54
CA GLN A 351 -5.56 -30.74 -15.97
C GLN A 351 -4.78 -31.47 -17.07
N LEU A 352 -4.32 -30.75 -18.09
CA LEU A 352 -3.52 -31.33 -19.18
C LEU A 352 -2.20 -31.95 -18.67
N ARG A 353 -1.52 -31.28 -17.72
CA ARG A 353 -0.32 -31.83 -17.08
C ARG A 353 -0.62 -33.09 -16.27
N PHE A 354 -1.77 -33.14 -15.60
CA PHE A 354 -2.19 -34.33 -14.88
C PHE A 354 -2.46 -35.50 -15.84
N GLU A 355 -3.22 -35.27 -16.89
CA GLU A 355 -3.52 -36.27 -17.92
C GLU A 355 -2.25 -36.79 -18.61
N GLY A 356 -1.30 -35.91 -18.93
CA GLY A 356 0.00 -36.31 -19.50
C GLY A 356 0.79 -37.25 -18.59
N ARG A 357 0.84 -36.96 -17.28
CA ARG A 357 1.49 -37.86 -16.30
C ARG A 357 0.77 -39.20 -16.17
N GLU A 358 -0.56 -39.19 -16.26
CA GLU A 358 -1.36 -40.42 -16.16
C GLU A 358 -1.19 -41.30 -17.40
N VAL A 359 -1.11 -40.69 -18.59
CA VAL A 359 -0.76 -41.41 -19.83
C VAL A 359 0.62 -42.06 -19.70
N GLU A 360 1.63 -41.32 -19.25
CA GLU A 360 2.98 -41.88 -19.04
C GLU A 360 2.97 -43.05 -18.05
N ARG A 361 2.24 -42.92 -16.93
CA ARG A 361 2.07 -43.98 -15.94
C ARG A 361 1.46 -45.24 -16.56
N LEU A 362 0.39 -45.09 -17.35
CA LEU A 362 -0.30 -46.18 -18.02
C LEU A 362 0.59 -46.84 -19.08
N GLU A 363 1.37 -46.06 -19.83
CA GLU A 363 2.32 -46.60 -20.81
C GLU A 363 3.43 -47.41 -20.14
N ASN A 364 3.94 -46.96 -19.00
CA ASN A 364 4.95 -47.70 -18.24
C ASN A 364 4.38 -48.99 -17.66
N LEU A 365 3.16 -48.95 -17.10
CA LEU A 365 2.45 -50.14 -16.64
C LEU A 365 2.22 -51.13 -17.79
N LEU A 366 1.86 -50.64 -18.98
CA LEU A 366 1.68 -51.47 -20.18
C LEU A 366 3.00 -52.11 -20.61
N LYS A 367 4.14 -51.41 -20.53
CA LYS A 367 5.48 -51.98 -20.79
C LYS A 367 5.78 -53.12 -19.82
N GLU A 368 5.48 -52.95 -18.53
CA GLU A 368 5.67 -54.00 -17.51
C GLU A 368 4.80 -55.23 -17.77
N PHE A 369 3.52 -55.03 -18.10
CA PHE A 369 2.62 -56.12 -18.47
C PHE A 369 3.10 -56.84 -19.73
N ARG A 370 3.56 -56.10 -20.76
CA ARG A 370 4.16 -56.70 -21.96
C ARG A 370 5.40 -57.51 -21.61
N ALA A 371 6.29 -57.02 -20.76
CA ALA A 371 7.47 -57.75 -20.31
C ALA A 371 7.12 -58.99 -19.47
N GLY A 372 6.09 -58.92 -18.63
CA GLY A 372 5.56 -60.05 -17.85
C GLY A 372 4.96 -61.14 -18.73
N ARG A 373 4.04 -60.77 -19.62
CA ARG A 373 3.50 -61.66 -20.66
C ARG A 373 4.63 -62.31 -21.44
N ASN A 374 5.62 -61.51 -21.82
CA ASN A 374 6.73 -61.97 -22.60
C ASN A 374 7.54 -63.08 -21.90
N ARG A 375 7.86 -62.90 -20.61
CA ARG A 375 8.50 -63.95 -19.80
C ARG A 375 7.66 -65.23 -19.72
N THR A 376 6.33 -65.10 -19.62
CA THR A 376 5.42 -66.25 -19.60
C THR A 376 5.44 -67.01 -20.93
N VAL A 377 5.43 -66.30 -22.07
CA VAL A 377 5.55 -66.92 -23.40
C VAL A 377 6.88 -67.67 -23.52
N THR A 378 8.00 -67.07 -23.11
CA THR A 378 9.31 -67.75 -23.09
C THR A 378 9.30 -69.02 -22.24
N ARG A 379 8.66 -68.99 -21.06
CA ARG A 379 8.53 -70.16 -20.19
C ARG A 379 7.71 -71.29 -20.85
N ILE A 380 6.60 -70.96 -21.51
CA ILE A 380 5.78 -71.94 -22.24
C ILE A 380 6.57 -72.55 -23.40
N LEU A 381 7.29 -71.72 -24.16
CA LEU A 381 8.14 -72.19 -25.27
C LEU A 381 9.22 -73.18 -24.79
N ALA A 382 9.72 -73.04 -23.56
CA ALA A 382 10.73 -73.95 -23.00
C ALA A 382 10.19 -75.33 -22.59
N TRP A 383 8.86 -75.51 -22.44
CA TRP A 383 8.29 -76.78 -21.98
C TRP A 383 8.43 -77.93 -22.99
N SER A 384 8.63 -77.61 -24.27
CA SER A 384 8.72 -78.60 -25.35
C SER A 384 7.53 -79.59 -25.36
N ASP A 385 6.34 -79.13 -24.98
CA ASP A 385 5.13 -79.95 -24.80
C ASP A 385 4.30 -80.10 -26.11
N GLY A 386 4.82 -79.59 -27.23
CA GLY A 386 4.23 -79.76 -28.57
C GLY A 386 3.21 -78.71 -28.99
N ARG A 387 2.96 -77.66 -28.19
CA ARG A 387 2.03 -76.57 -28.55
C ARG A 387 2.51 -75.78 -29.78
N SER A 388 1.56 -75.48 -30.67
CA SER A 388 1.82 -74.69 -31.88
C SER A 388 2.06 -73.20 -31.56
N ASP A 389 2.70 -72.47 -32.49
CA ASP A 389 2.90 -71.01 -32.33
C ASP A 389 1.57 -70.26 -32.25
N ALA A 390 0.58 -70.66 -33.04
CA ALA A 390 -0.74 -70.06 -33.08
C ALA A 390 -1.49 -70.20 -31.74
N GLU A 391 -1.41 -71.36 -31.08
CA GLU A 391 -2.02 -71.57 -29.77
C GLU A 391 -1.38 -70.69 -28.68
N ILE A 392 -0.07 -70.50 -28.73
CA ILE A 392 0.65 -69.64 -27.79
C ILE A 392 0.36 -68.16 -28.07
N ALA A 393 0.27 -67.80 -29.35
CA ALA A 393 -0.04 -66.45 -29.81
C ALA A 393 -1.44 -66.01 -29.40
N ASP A 394 -2.45 -66.88 -29.56
CA ASP A 394 -3.83 -66.65 -29.14
C ASP A 394 -3.92 -66.41 -27.62
N LEU A 395 -3.31 -67.29 -26.82
CA LEU A 395 -3.26 -67.15 -25.34
C LEU A 395 -2.57 -65.86 -24.88
N ALA A 396 -1.58 -65.39 -25.64
CA ALA A 396 -0.83 -64.18 -25.33
C ALA A 396 -1.43 -62.92 -25.97
N SER A 397 -2.50 -63.06 -26.77
CA SER A 397 -3.03 -62.00 -27.64
C SER A 397 -1.90 -61.31 -28.42
N LEU A 398 -1.09 -62.13 -29.10
CA LEU A 398 0.02 -61.75 -29.97
C LEU A 398 -0.24 -62.23 -31.39
N PRO A 399 0.36 -61.61 -32.41
CA PRO A 399 0.41 -62.20 -33.74
C PRO A 399 1.27 -63.47 -33.76
N ASP A 400 0.86 -64.48 -34.52
CA ASP A 400 1.58 -65.76 -34.67
C ASP A 400 3.05 -65.56 -35.06
N GLU A 401 3.30 -64.63 -36.00
CA GLU A 401 4.64 -64.28 -36.48
C GLU A 401 5.59 -63.84 -35.36
N HIS A 402 5.07 -63.15 -34.34
CA HIS A 402 5.89 -62.73 -33.20
C HIS A 402 6.35 -63.92 -32.37
N VAL A 403 5.51 -64.94 -32.18
CA VAL A 403 5.89 -66.14 -31.43
C VAL A 403 6.88 -66.98 -32.24
N THR A 404 6.64 -67.15 -33.54
CA THR A 404 7.55 -67.88 -34.45
C THR A 404 8.95 -67.25 -34.49
N GLN A 405 9.04 -65.92 -34.66
CA GLN A 405 10.34 -65.22 -34.65
C GLN A 405 11.06 -65.37 -33.32
N TRP A 406 10.31 -65.42 -32.22
CA TRP A 406 10.89 -65.51 -30.89
C TRP A 406 11.40 -66.91 -30.56
N ARG A 407 10.65 -67.93 -30.98
CA ARG A 407 11.06 -69.34 -30.94
C ARG A 407 12.34 -69.56 -31.75
N ALA A 408 12.44 -68.95 -32.93
CA ALA A 408 13.66 -68.99 -33.74
C ALA A 408 14.87 -68.38 -32.98
N ARG A 409 14.71 -67.20 -32.36
CA ARG A 409 15.79 -66.57 -31.57
C ARG A 409 16.23 -67.39 -30.36
N LEU A 410 15.29 -67.99 -29.63
CA LEU A 410 15.61 -68.84 -28.47
C LEU A 410 16.36 -70.12 -28.87
N ASN A 411 16.01 -70.69 -30.02
CA ASN A 411 16.72 -71.85 -30.58
C ASN A 411 18.12 -71.47 -31.08
N ASP A 412 18.28 -70.31 -31.72
CA ASP A 412 19.59 -69.80 -32.14
C ASP A 412 20.52 -69.54 -30.94
N GLU A 413 20.01 -68.92 -29.85
CA GLU A 413 20.77 -68.68 -28.62
C GLU A 413 21.17 -69.98 -27.89
N GLN A 414 20.35 -71.03 -27.93
CA GLN A 414 20.71 -72.35 -27.40
C GLN A 414 21.75 -73.10 -28.25
N THR A 415 21.93 -72.72 -29.52
CA THR A 415 22.87 -73.39 -30.43
C THR A 415 24.30 -72.84 -30.30
N THR A 416 24.48 -71.67 -29.68
CA THR A 416 25.79 -71.09 -29.32
C THR A 416 26.30 -71.57 -27.96
N THR A 417 26.80 -72.81 -27.89
CA THR A 417 27.61 -73.31 -26.76
C THR A 417 29.10 -72.90 -26.95
N PRO A 418 29.86 -72.42 -25.95
CA PRO A 418 31.30 -72.17 -26.10
C PRO A 418 32.07 -73.50 -26.23
N PRO A 419 33.19 -73.56 -26.99
CA PRO A 419 34.05 -74.75 -26.96
C PRO A 419 34.67 -74.90 -25.56
N ALA A 420 34.63 -76.12 -25.02
CA ALA A 420 35.25 -76.48 -23.75
C ALA A 420 36.79 -76.34 -23.81
N PRO A 421 37.48 -76.10 -22.68
CA PRO A 421 38.95 -76.11 -22.63
C PRO A 421 39.54 -77.49 -22.94
#